data_AF-A0A9W7FWI1-F1
#
_entry.id   AF-A0A9W7FWI1-F1
#
_cell.length_a   1.000
_cell.length_b   1.000
_cell.length_c   1.000
_cell.angle_alpha   90.00
_cell.angle_beta   90.00
_cell.angle_gamma   90.00
#
_symmetry.space_group_name_H-M   'P 1'
#
loop_
_entity.id
_entity.type
_entity.pdbx_description
1 polymer ?
#
loop_
_entity_poly.entity_id
_entity_poly.type
_entity_poly.pdbx_seq_one_letter_code
_entity_poly.pdbx_strand_id
1 'polypeptide(L)'
;MGNIFGKEKPLKEVLRENKRMINKAVRELDRERANLEKEEKKLIADIKKFAKEGQMGSVKIMAKDLVRTRTYITKFIEMRSHLNGAALKLQTVKSHQALAESMSSVAKAMVKVNKSVNVPAINKMMQDFAKENEKSELMQEMMGDAMDDVMEGNEEEEEQVVNQVLDEIGITFNEEVPDAPSGVGKGEEKVEEKQAQPTAEAAGEFSELEARLNNLRRD
;
A
#
# COMPACT_ATOMS: atom_id res chain seq x y z
N MET A 1 -39.69 -21.12 15.25
CA MET A 1 -39.22 -21.79 16.48
C MET A 1 -37.72 -21.96 16.36
N GLY A 2 -36.96 -21.25 17.20
CA GLY A 2 -35.50 -21.20 17.13
C GLY A 2 -34.85 -22.47 17.65
N ASN A 3 -33.74 -22.85 17.03
CA ASN A 3 -32.81 -23.84 17.57
C ASN A 3 -32.00 -23.18 18.69
N ILE A 4 -32.47 -23.29 19.93
CA ILE A 4 -31.90 -22.61 21.11
C ILE A 4 -30.92 -23.50 21.93
N PHE A 5 -30.54 -24.67 21.40
CA PHE A 5 -29.59 -25.59 22.04
C PHE A 5 -28.48 -26.07 21.09
N GLY A 6 -27.93 -25.15 20.29
CA GLY A 6 -26.68 -25.40 19.60
C GLY A 6 -25.53 -25.26 20.61
N LYS A 7 -24.83 -26.36 20.92
CA LYS A 7 -23.60 -26.32 21.74
C LYS A 7 -22.70 -25.22 21.20
N GLU A 8 -22.21 -24.34 22.08
CA GLU A 8 -21.23 -23.32 21.72
C GLU A 8 -20.07 -23.99 20.98
N LYS A 9 -19.72 -23.45 19.81
CA LYS A 9 -18.61 -24.00 19.01
C LYS A 9 -17.36 -24.02 19.89
N PRO A 10 -16.60 -25.12 19.91
CA PRO A 10 -15.37 -25.17 20.69
C PRO A 10 -14.42 -24.06 20.24
N LEU A 11 -13.70 -23.43 21.17
CA LEU A 11 -12.81 -22.29 20.90
C LEU A 11 -11.89 -22.55 19.69
N LYS A 12 -11.37 -23.78 19.55
CA LYS A 12 -10.53 -24.20 18.42
C LYS A 12 -11.20 -24.04 17.05
N GLU A 13 -12.50 -24.32 16.97
CA GLU A 13 -13.29 -24.19 15.75
C GLU A 13 -13.58 -22.72 15.44
N VAL A 14 -13.94 -21.92 16.45
CA VAL A 14 -14.12 -20.47 16.34
C VAL A 14 -12.84 -19.79 15.84
N LEU A 15 -11.68 -20.12 16.42
CA LEU A 15 -10.38 -19.60 15.97
C LEU A 15 -10.07 -20.00 14.51
N ARG A 16 -10.47 -21.19 14.08
CA ARG A 16 -10.25 -21.66 12.70
C ARG A 16 -11.17 -20.95 11.71
N GLU A 17 -12.42 -20.73 12.08
CA GLU A 17 -13.42 -20.00 11.30
C GLU A 17 -13.02 -18.53 11.14
N ASN A 18 -12.66 -17.86 12.25
CA ASN A 18 -12.20 -16.47 12.23
C ASN A 18 -10.95 -16.29 11.36
N LYS A 19 -9.98 -17.22 11.42
CA LYS A 19 -8.80 -17.17 10.55
C LYS A 19 -9.18 -17.27 9.06
N ARG A 20 -10.17 -18.10 8.72
CA ARG A 20 -10.67 -18.23 7.35
C ARG A 20 -11.39 -16.97 6.89
N MET A 21 -12.21 -16.37 7.76
CA MET A 21 -12.90 -15.12 7.49
C MET A 21 -11.92 -13.99 7.23
N ILE A 22 -10.90 -13.83 8.09
CA ILE A 22 -9.84 -12.83 7.89
C ILE A 22 -9.12 -13.04 6.56
N ASN A 23 -8.70 -14.27 6.24
CA ASN A 23 -8.04 -14.56 4.97
C ASN A 23 -8.94 -14.29 3.75
N LYS A 24 -10.25 -14.49 3.88
CA LYS A 24 -11.20 -14.17 2.81
C LYS A 24 -11.29 -12.66 2.63
N ALA A 25 -11.46 -11.91 3.71
CA ALA A 25 -11.50 -10.45 3.70
C ALA A 25 -10.22 -9.85 3.11
N VAL A 26 -9.03 -10.34 3.50
CA VAL A 26 -7.74 -9.88 2.91
C VAL A 26 -7.73 -10.03 1.39
N ARG A 27 -8.21 -11.17 0.86
CA ARG A 27 -8.27 -11.41 -0.60
C ARG A 27 -9.32 -10.56 -1.31
N GLU A 28 -10.34 -10.10 -0.60
CA GLU A 28 -11.38 -9.21 -1.12
C GLU A 28 -10.83 -7.79 -1.20
N LEU A 29 -10.18 -7.31 -0.13
CA LEU A 29 -9.45 -6.04 -0.12
C LEU A 29 -8.37 -5.96 -1.20
N ASP A 30 -7.60 -7.04 -1.39
CA ASP A 30 -6.58 -7.08 -2.45
C ASP A 30 -7.18 -6.96 -3.86
N ARG A 31 -8.39 -7.51 -4.08
CA ARG A 31 -9.09 -7.38 -5.37
C ARG A 31 -9.66 -5.99 -5.57
N GLU A 32 -10.29 -5.41 -4.55
CA GLU A 32 -10.84 -4.06 -4.60
C GLU A 32 -9.73 -3.03 -4.84
N ARG A 33 -8.61 -3.16 -4.12
CA ARG A 33 -7.40 -2.37 -4.39
C ARG A 33 -6.94 -2.49 -5.85
N ALA A 34 -6.83 -3.71 -6.37
CA ALA A 34 -6.39 -3.92 -7.76
C ALA A 34 -7.37 -3.34 -8.80
N ASN A 35 -8.66 -3.23 -8.47
CA ASN A 35 -9.64 -2.55 -9.31
C ASN A 35 -9.48 -1.03 -9.25
N LEU A 36 -9.29 -0.46 -8.06
CA LEU A 36 -9.01 0.96 -7.88
C LEU A 36 -7.72 1.39 -8.57
N GLU A 37 -6.65 0.58 -8.53
CA GLU A 37 -5.40 0.87 -9.27
C GLU A 37 -5.60 0.88 -10.80
N LYS A 38 -6.57 0.10 -11.32
CA LYS A 38 -6.92 0.17 -12.74
C LYS A 38 -7.76 1.41 -13.07
N GLU A 39 -8.67 1.79 -12.17
CA GLU A 39 -9.46 3.01 -12.29
C GLU A 39 -8.57 4.25 -12.22
N GLU A 40 -7.58 4.27 -11.32
CA GLU A 40 -6.56 5.32 -11.22
C GLU A 40 -5.85 5.52 -12.56
N LYS A 41 -5.39 4.43 -13.19
CA LYS A 41 -4.72 4.51 -14.50
C LYS A 41 -5.62 5.08 -15.60
N LYS A 42 -6.92 4.77 -15.58
CA LYS A 42 -7.90 5.32 -16.53
C LYS A 42 -8.13 6.81 -16.26
N LEU A 43 -8.32 7.19 -15.00
CA LEU A 43 -8.47 8.59 -14.59
C LEU A 43 -7.26 9.43 -15.03
N ILE A 44 -6.04 8.93 -14.85
CA ILE A 44 -4.82 9.61 -15.31
C ILE A 44 -4.84 9.81 -16.84
N ALA A 45 -5.23 8.78 -17.61
CA ALA A 45 -5.31 8.88 -19.06
C ALA A 45 -6.36 9.90 -19.52
N ASP A 46 -7.52 9.92 -18.86
CA ASP A 46 -8.59 10.87 -19.17
C ASP A 46 -8.21 12.31 -18.77
N ILE A 47 -7.59 12.51 -17.61
CA ILE A 47 -7.05 13.82 -17.18
C ILE A 47 -6.06 14.35 -18.22
N LYS A 48 -5.14 13.51 -18.71
CA LYS A 48 -4.19 13.88 -19.77
C LYS A 48 -4.90 14.33 -21.05
N LYS A 49 -5.97 13.62 -21.43
CA LYS A 49 -6.75 13.95 -22.62
C LYS A 49 -7.48 15.29 -22.47
N PHE A 50 -8.21 15.48 -21.38
CA PHE A 50 -8.99 16.71 -21.16
C PHE A 50 -8.11 17.95 -20.92
N ALA A 51 -6.92 17.77 -20.33
CA ALA A 51 -5.94 18.84 -20.19
C ALA A 51 -5.42 19.32 -21.56
N LYS A 52 -5.11 18.40 -22.48
CA LYS A 52 -4.72 18.74 -23.86
C LYS A 52 -5.84 19.43 -24.65
N GLU A 53 -7.09 19.08 -24.36
CA GLU A 53 -8.27 19.72 -24.95
C GLU A 53 -8.60 21.09 -24.31
N GLY A 54 -7.85 21.54 -23.30
CA GLY A 54 -8.07 22.82 -22.61
C GLY A 54 -9.29 22.84 -21.69
N GLN A 55 -9.90 21.68 -21.41
CA GLN A 55 -11.11 21.57 -20.59
C GLN A 55 -10.80 21.56 -19.09
N MET A 56 -10.28 22.67 -18.57
CA MET A 56 -9.79 22.77 -17.20
C MET A 56 -10.85 22.51 -16.11
N GLY A 57 -12.13 22.77 -16.41
CA GLY A 57 -13.24 22.44 -15.50
C GLY A 57 -13.38 20.93 -15.25
N SER A 58 -13.32 20.12 -16.32
CA SER A 58 -13.33 18.66 -16.24
C SER A 58 -12.07 18.12 -15.54
N VAL A 59 -10.91 18.68 -15.88
CA VAL A 59 -9.62 18.33 -15.27
C VAL A 59 -9.64 18.54 -13.76
N LYS A 60 -10.18 19.66 -13.26
CA LYS A 60 -10.27 19.95 -11.83
C LYS A 60 -11.13 18.91 -11.09
N ILE A 61 -12.25 18.48 -11.67
CA ILE A 61 -13.12 17.45 -11.07
C ILE A 61 -12.39 16.09 -11.05
N MET A 62 -11.81 15.69 -12.18
CA MET A 62 -11.15 14.39 -12.31
C MET A 62 -9.88 14.29 -11.46
N ALA A 63 -9.15 15.40 -11.27
CA ALA A 63 -8.01 15.46 -10.36
C ALA A 63 -8.42 15.21 -8.89
N LYS A 64 -9.56 15.75 -8.45
CA LYS A 64 -10.12 15.43 -7.12
C LYS A 64 -10.46 13.95 -6.98
N ASP A 65 -11.07 13.36 -8.01
CA ASP A 65 -11.41 11.93 -8.00
C ASP A 65 -10.16 11.04 -8.03
N LEU A 66 -9.09 11.47 -8.71
CA LEU A 66 -7.80 10.78 -8.70
C LEU A 66 -7.21 10.75 -7.28
N VAL A 67 -7.19 11.90 -6.59
CA VAL A 67 -6.67 12.01 -5.22
C VAL A 67 -7.48 11.13 -4.27
N ARG A 68 -8.82 11.19 -4.35
CA ARG A 68 -9.70 10.30 -3.58
C ARG A 68 -9.39 8.84 -3.84
N THR A 69 -9.20 8.44 -5.10
CA THR A 69 -8.87 7.06 -5.49
C THR A 69 -7.55 6.62 -4.86
N ARG A 70 -6.50 7.46 -4.90
CA ARG A 70 -5.21 7.19 -4.26
C ARG A 70 -5.31 7.06 -2.73
N THR A 71 -6.10 7.93 -2.11
CA THR A 71 -6.38 7.86 -0.67
C THR A 71 -7.09 6.55 -0.32
N TYR A 72 -8.07 6.12 -1.13
CA TYR A 72 -8.72 4.82 -0.94
C TYR A 72 -7.74 3.65 -1.10
N ILE A 73 -6.89 3.65 -2.13
CA ILE A 73 -5.85 2.62 -2.30
C ILE A 73 -4.97 2.52 -1.05
N THR A 74 -4.56 3.65 -0.49
CA THR A 74 -3.76 3.71 0.75
C THR A 74 -4.54 3.14 1.94
N LYS A 75 -5.80 3.55 2.14
CA LYS A 75 -6.69 2.99 3.17
C LYS A 75 -6.88 1.48 3.04
N PHE A 76 -6.98 0.94 1.83
CA PHE A 76 -7.05 -0.51 1.60
C PHE A 76 -5.77 -1.24 2.04
N ILE A 77 -4.60 -0.63 1.84
CA ILE A 77 -3.32 -1.18 2.31
C ILE A 77 -3.27 -1.18 3.85
N GLU A 78 -3.70 -0.10 4.49
CA GLU A 78 -3.81 0.01 5.95
C GLU A 78 -4.77 -1.02 6.53
N MET A 79 -5.99 -1.13 5.98
CA MET A 79 -6.98 -2.13 6.39
C MET A 79 -6.45 -3.56 6.24
N ARG A 80 -5.75 -3.88 5.15
CA ARG A 80 -5.08 -5.17 4.98
C ARG A 80 -4.05 -5.40 6.08
N SER A 81 -3.25 -4.39 6.42
CA SER A 81 -2.27 -4.47 7.50
C SER A 81 -2.94 -4.76 8.84
N HIS A 82 -4.04 -4.07 9.15
CA HIS A 82 -4.83 -4.32 10.37
C HIS A 82 -5.40 -5.75 10.42
N LEU A 83 -5.93 -6.26 9.31
CA LEU A 83 -6.41 -7.65 9.22
C LEU A 83 -5.28 -8.67 9.42
N ASN A 84 -4.10 -8.41 8.85
CA ASN A 84 -2.93 -9.26 9.08
C ASN A 84 -2.48 -9.22 10.55
N GLY A 85 -2.49 -8.04 11.18
CA GLY A 85 -2.25 -7.89 12.61
C GLY A 85 -3.26 -8.68 13.45
N ALA A 86 -4.55 -8.62 13.12
CA ALA A 86 -5.58 -9.43 13.76
C ALA A 86 -5.36 -10.93 13.56
N ALA A 87 -4.92 -11.37 12.38
CA ALA A 87 -4.57 -12.77 12.12
C ALA A 87 -3.39 -13.26 12.98
N LEU A 88 -2.38 -12.42 13.20
CA LEU A 88 -1.26 -12.72 14.09
C LEU A 88 -1.71 -12.82 15.55
N LYS A 89 -2.51 -11.86 16.04
CA LYS A 89 -3.12 -11.92 17.38
C LYS A 89 -3.92 -13.21 17.57
N LEU A 90 -4.71 -13.60 16.57
CA LEU A 90 -5.49 -14.84 16.59
C LEU A 90 -4.60 -16.10 16.65
N GLN A 91 -3.43 -16.07 16.00
CA GLN A 91 -2.44 -17.14 16.09
C GLN A 91 -1.82 -17.25 17.50
N THR A 92 -1.59 -16.12 18.17
CA THR A 92 -1.18 -16.08 19.57
C THR A 92 -2.24 -16.70 20.48
N VAL A 93 -3.51 -16.32 20.32
CA VAL A 93 -4.64 -16.90 21.08
C VAL A 93 -4.73 -18.42 20.87
N LYS A 94 -4.55 -18.91 19.64
CA LYS A 94 -4.52 -20.35 19.35
C LYS A 94 -3.38 -21.08 20.09
N SER A 95 -2.22 -20.44 20.20
CA SER A 95 -1.06 -21.00 20.90
C SER A 95 -1.30 -21.04 22.41
N HIS A 96 -1.90 -19.98 22.98
CA HIS A 96 -2.33 -19.98 24.38
C HIS A 96 -3.38 -21.05 24.68
N GLN A 97 -4.33 -21.28 23.77
CA GLN A 97 -5.30 -22.37 23.92
C GLN A 97 -4.61 -23.73 23.99
N ALA A 98 -3.64 -24.01 23.10
CA ALA A 98 -2.91 -25.28 23.10
C ALA A 98 -2.08 -25.46 24.38
N LEU A 99 -1.48 -24.38 24.88
CA LEU A 99 -0.80 -24.38 26.17
C LEU A 99 -1.77 -24.68 27.32
N ALA A 100 -2.94 -24.02 27.35
CA ALA A 100 -3.96 -24.25 28.37
C ALA A 100 -4.51 -25.69 28.34
N GLU A 101 -4.73 -26.26 27.15
CA GLU A 101 -5.12 -27.67 26.98
C GLU A 101 -4.04 -28.62 27.56
N SER A 102 -2.77 -28.34 27.28
CA SER A 102 -1.63 -29.12 27.78
C SER A 102 -1.47 -28.97 29.30
N MET A 103 -1.54 -27.75 29.83
CA MET A 103 -1.52 -27.49 31.27
C MET A 103 -2.71 -28.13 31.98
N SER A 104 -3.90 -28.15 31.37
CA SER A 104 -5.06 -28.87 31.91
C SER A 104 -4.80 -30.36 32.01
N SER A 105 -4.16 -30.97 31.01
CA SER A 105 -3.78 -32.39 31.04
C SER A 105 -2.73 -32.69 32.12
N VAL A 106 -1.73 -31.81 32.26
CA VAL A 106 -0.68 -31.90 33.27
C VAL A 106 -1.29 -31.71 34.66
N ALA A 107 -2.19 -30.74 34.85
CA ALA A 107 -2.91 -30.53 36.09
C ALA A 107 -3.78 -31.75 36.43
N LYS A 108 -4.45 -32.38 35.47
CA LYS A 108 -5.20 -33.63 35.70
C LYS A 108 -4.28 -34.79 36.11
N ALA A 109 -3.09 -34.90 35.52
CA ALA A 109 -2.08 -35.86 35.94
C ALA A 109 -1.53 -35.53 37.34
N MET A 110 -1.27 -34.24 37.61
CA MET A 110 -0.81 -33.72 38.88
C MET A 110 -1.86 -33.88 39.98
N VAL A 111 -3.16 -33.80 39.68
CA VAL A 111 -4.25 -34.12 40.63
C VAL A 111 -4.27 -35.61 40.96
N LYS A 112 -4.01 -36.49 39.98
CA LYS A 112 -3.86 -37.93 40.24
C LYS A 112 -2.60 -38.23 41.08
N VAL A 113 -1.52 -37.48 40.87
CA VAL A 113 -0.29 -37.53 41.68
C VAL A 113 -0.45 -36.84 43.05
N ASN A 114 -1.27 -35.79 43.17
CA ASN A 114 -1.53 -35.05 44.41
C ASN A 114 -2.51 -35.80 45.32
N LYS A 115 -3.40 -36.62 44.75
CA LYS A 115 -4.12 -37.68 45.48
C LYS A 115 -3.16 -38.72 46.09
N SER A 116 -1.87 -38.73 45.70
CA SER A 116 -0.82 -39.55 46.30
C SER A 116 0.28 -38.76 47.06
N VAL A 117 0.42 -37.43 46.92
CA VAL A 117 1.43 -36.60 47.64
C VAL A 117 0.99 -35.12 47.80
N ASN A 118 1.20 -34.54 49.00
CA ASN A 118 0.64 -33.32 49.64
C ASN A 118 0.89 -31.90 49.00
N VAL A 119 -0.21 -31.15 48.79
CA VAL A 119 -0.68 -29.72 48.77
C VAL A 119 0.15 -28.40 48.53
N PRO A 120 1.34 -28.08 49.07
CA PRO A 120 1.81 -26.67 49.10
C PRO A 120 2.18 -25.97 47.77
N ALA A 121 2.49 -26.70 46.70
CA ALA A 121 2.98 -26.12 45.44
C ALA A 121 1.89 -25.47 44.56
N ILE A 122 0.62 -25.84 44.77
CA ILE A 122 -0.53 -25.34 43.99
C ILE A 122 -0.79 -23.84 44.29
N ASN A 123 -0.52 -23.39 45.53
CA ASN A 123 -0.73 -21.99 45.92
C ASN A 123 0.21 -21.01 45.22
N LYS A 124 1.43 -21.45 44.87
CA LYS A 124 2.41 -20.61 44.16
C LYS A 124 2.04 -20.41 42.69
N MET A 125 1.54 -21.45 42.04
CA MET A 125 1.11 -21.39 40.64
C MET A 125 -0.14 -20.52 40.42
N MET A 126 -1.05 -20.45 41.40
CA MET A 126 -2.18 -19.51 41.34
C MET A 126 -1.73 -18.05 41.53
N GLN A 127 -0.72 -17.80 42.35
CA GLN A 127 -0.19 -16.44 42.54
C GLN A 127 0.57 -15.95 41.30
N ASP A 128 1.31 -16.83 40.62
CA ASP A 128 2.05 -16.47 39.40
C ASP A 128 1.11 -16.26 38.20
N PHE A 129 0.01 -17.01 38.09
CA PHE A 129 -1.02 -16.79 37.07
C PHE A 129 -1.78 -15.46 37.26
N ALA A 130 -2.07 -15.08 38.51
CA ALA A 130 -2.74 -13.80 38.81
C ALA A 130 -1.86 -12.60 38.41
N LYS A 131 -0.54 -12.68 38.65
CA LYS A 131 0.42 -11.63 38.28
C LYS A 131 0.60 -11.47 36.77
N GLU A 132 0.60 -12.57 36.02
CA GLU A 132 0.78 -12.50 34.57
C GLU A 132 -0.47 -11.96 33.85
N ASN A 133 -1.66 -12.14 34.43
CA ASN A 133 -2.92 -11.63 33.89
C ASN A 133 -3.08 -10.11 34.10
N GLU A 134 -2.71 -9.57 35.26
CA GLU A 134 -2.68 -8.10 35.50
C GLU A 134 -1.71 -7.37 34.55
N LYS A 135 -0.58 -8.00 34.22
CA LYS A 135 0.41 -7.42 33.29
C LYS A 135 -0.12 -7.32 31.85
N SER A 136 -1.09 -8.18 31.48
CA SER A 136 -1.73 -8.15 30.16
C SER A 136 -2.78 -7.06 30.02
N GLU A 137 -3.45 -6.67 31.12
CA GLU A 137 -4.44 -5.57 31.11
C GLU A 137 -3.74 -4.20 31.01
N LEU A 138 -2.63 -3.99 31.73
CA LEU A 138 -1.84 -2.75 31.69
C LEU A 138 -1.25 -2.45 30.30
N MET A 139 -0.84 -3.48 29.57
CA MET A 139 -0.25 -3.34 28.22
C MET A 139 -1.31 -3.05 27.14
N GLN A 140 -2.58 -3.32 27.42
CA GLN A 140 -3.72 -2.98 26.57
C GLN A 140 -4.14 -1.51 26.75
N GLU A 141 -4.01 -0.97 27.97
CA GLU A 141 -4.29 0.43 28.30
C GLU A 141 -3.26 1.39 27.66
N MET A 142 -1.97 1.05 27.71
CA MET A 142 -0.91 1.86 27.05
C MET A 142 -0.97 1.87 25.51
N MET A 143 -1.74 0.98 24.89
CA MET A 143 -1.87 0.91 23.42
C MET A 143 -3.07 1.72 22.89
N GLY A 144 -3.97 2.20 23.77
CA GLY A 144 -5.11 3.07 23.40
C GLY A 144 -4.73 4.54 23.21
N ASP A 145 -3.85 5.08 24.05
CA ASP A 145 -3.52 6.51 24.09
C ASP A 145 -2.57 6.99 22.98
N ALA A 146 -1.91 6.09 22.26
CA ALA A 146 -0.95 6.46 21.20
C ALA A 146 -1.57 6.52 19.79
N MET A 147 -2.88 6.31 19.65
CA MET A 147 -3.55 6.15 18.35
C MET A 147 -4.59 7.25 18.03
N ASP A 148 -4.81 8.22 18.92
CA ASP A 148 -5.85 9.27 18.77
C ASP A 148 -5.32 10.65 18.32
N ASP A 149 -4.03 10.76 17.98
CA ASP A 149 -3.35 12.05 17.78
C ASP A 149 -2.92 12.33 16.32
N VAL A 150 -3.55 11.67 15.33
CA VAL A 150 -3.16 11.84 13.91
C VAL A 150 -4.38 11.91 13.00
N MET A 151 -5.14 13.01 13.03
CA MET A 151 -5.80 13.53 11.82
C MET A 151 -6.38 14.94 12.03
N GLU A 152 -5.58 15.98 11.83
CA GLU A 152 -6.09 17.30 11.43
C GLU A 152 -5.44 17.68 10.09
N GLY A 153 -6.28 17.97 9.09
CA GLY A 153 -5.85 18.44 7.76
C GLY A 153 -6.94 19.32 7.14
N ASN A 154 -6.58 20.57 6.85
CA ASN A 154 -7.44 21.70 6.50
C ASN A 154 -7.74 21.82 4.99
N GLU A 155 -8.85 22.49 4.65
CA GLU A 155 -9.48 22.55 3.31
C GLU A 155 -8.86 23.55 2.30
N GLU A 156 -7.71 24.18 2.57
CA GLU A 156 -7.08 25.15 1.64
C GLU A 156 -6.23 24.51 0.51
N GLU A 157 -6.12 23.17 0.49
CA GLU A 157 -5.20 22.43 -0.38
C GLU A 157 -5.73 22.18 -1.81
N GLU A 158 -6.99 22.48 -2.11
CA GLU A 158 -7.65 21.96 -3.33
C GLU A 158 -7.03 22.45 -4.66
N GLU A 159 -6.62 23.71 -4.76
CA GLU A 159 -6.01 24.22 -6.00
C GLU A 159 -4.54 23.81 -6.13
N GLN A 160 -3.83 23.69 -5.00
CA GLN A 160 -2.48 23.15 -4.97
C GLN A 160 -2.46 21.67 -5.38
N VAL A 161 -3.44 20.89 -4.92
CA VAL A 161 -3.59 19.47 -5.26
C VAL A 161 -3.78 19.26 -6.76
N VAL A 162 -4.55 20.12 -7.44
CA VAL A 162 -4.74 20.02 -8.90
C VAL A 162 -3.44 20.31 -9.64
N ASN A 163 -2.73 21.38 -9.27
CA ASN A 163 -1.44 21.72 -9.89
C ASN A 163 -0.40 20.61 -9.63
N GLN A 164 -0.32 20.10 -8.41
CA GLN A 164 0.56 18.99 -8.03
C GLN A 164 0.26 17.71 -8.84
N VAL A 165 -1.02 17.37 -9.03
CA VAL A 165 -1.42 16.22 -9.85
C VAL A 165 -1.02 16.43 -11.30
N LEU A 166 -1.19 17.62 -11.86
CA LEU A 166 -0.80 17.93 -13.25
C LEU A 166 0.71 17.86 -13.47
N ASP A 167 1.48 18.36 -12.51
CA ASP A 167 2.94 18.28 -12.50
C ASP A 167 3.42 16.82 -12.40
N GLU A 168 2.85 16.02 -11.49
CA GLU A 168 3.18 14.59 -11.32
C GLU A 168 2.87 13.76 -12.57
N ILE A 169 1.77 14.09 -13.25
CA ILE A 169 1.33 13.43 -14.47
C ILE A 169 2.21 13.80 -15.69
N GLY A 170 3.04 14.85 -15.56
CA GLY A 170 3.97 15.32 -16.58
C GLY A 170 3.30 16.16 -17.68
N ILE A 171 2.21 16.85 -17.36
CA ILE A 171 1.58 17.81 -18.27
C ILE A 171 2.20 19.17 -17.99
N THR A 172 3.48 19.34 -18.34
CA THR A 172 4.05 20.68 -18.45
C THR A 172 3.29 21.38 -19.56
N PHE A 173 2.53 22.43 -19.23
CA PHE A 173 1.73 23.27 -20.13
C PHE A 173 2.56 24.03 -21.21
N ASN A 174 3.79 23.58 -21.48
CA ASN A 174 4.83 24.28 -22.22
C ASN A 174 5.52 23.41 -23.29
N GLU A 175 4.85 22.39 -23.85
CA GLU A 175 5.21 21.95 -25.21
C GLU A 175 4.66 22.98 -26.21
N GLU A 176 5.44 24.05 -26.35
CA GLU A 176 5.64 24.84 -27.55
C GLU A 176 4.49 24.82 -28.55
N VAL A 177 3.68 25.88 -28.51
CA VAL A 177 3.01 26.40 -29.71
C VAL A 177 4.08 26.47 -30.80
N PRO A 178 3.97 25.71 -31.92
CA PRO A 178 4.81 25.98 -33.07
C PRO A 178 4.42 27.38 -33.52
N ASP A 179 5.34 28.32 -33.35
CA ASP A 179 5.21 29.67 -33.82
C ASP A 179 4.92 29.58 -35.32
N ALA A 180 3.69 29.88 -35.71
CA ALA A 180 3.30 29.88 -37.10
C ALA A 180 4.10 30.99 -37.78
N PRO A 181 4.95 30.71 -38.79
CA PRO A 181 5.67 31.77 -39.46
C PRO A 181 4.68 32.57 -40.29
N SER A 182 4.25 33.69 -39.71
CA SER A 182 3.60 34.78 -40.44
C SER A 182 4.69 35.54 -41.18
N GLY A 183 4.74 35.36 -42.50
CA GLY A 183 5.76 35.98 -43.34
C GLY A 183 5.54 35.74 -44.81
N VAL A 184 4.48 36.31 -45.37
CA VAL A 184 4.30 36.46 -46.82
C VAL A 184 5.36 37.43 -47.34
N GLY A 185 6.26 36.95 -48.19
CA GLY A 185 7.22 37.77 -48.93
C GLY A 185 7.66 37.06 -50.21
N LYS A 186 7.13 37.51 -51.35
CA LYS A 186 7.44 37.09 -52.73
C LYS A 186 8.93 37.25 -53.08
N GLY A 187 9.44 36.39 -53.98
CA GLY A 187 10.53 36.76 -54.90
C GLY A 187 11.52 35.65 -55.30
N GLU A 188 11.19 34.93 -56.37
CA GLU A 188 12.04 34.47 -57.50
C GLU A 188 13.34 33.66 -57.31
N GLU A 189 13.27 32.45 -57.88
CA GLU A 189 14.21 31.73 -58.77
C GLU A 189 15.73 31.67 -58.47
N LYS A 190 16.20 30.42 -58.28
CA LYS A 190 17.14 29.78 -59.23
C LYS A 190 17.14 28.26 -59.10
N VAL A 191 16.98 27.60 -60.24
CA VAL A 191 17.08 26.15 -60.46
C VAL A 191 18.49 25.84 -60.97
N GLU A 192 19.20 24.87 -60.36
CA GLU A 192 20.07 23.94 -61.10
C GLU A 192 20.38 22.66 -60.29
N GLU A 193 20.42 21.53 -61.01
CA GLU A 193 20.42 20.14 -60.55
C GLU A 193 21.79 19.61 -60.06
N LYS A 194 21.79 18.68 -59.07
CA LYS A 194 22.13 17.24 -59.24
C LYS A 194 22.38 16.47 -57.92
N GLN A 195 21.73 15.30 -57.87
CA GLN A 195 22.16 13.98 -57.36
C GLN A 195 22.30 13.66 -55.85
N ALA A 196 21.40 12.76 -55.43
CA ALA A 196 21.59 11.48 -54.71
C ALA A 196 22.31 11.42 -53.34
N GLN A 197 21.53 10.96 -52.33
CA GLN A 197 21.90 10.41 -51.00
C GLN A 197 22.99 9.31 -51.05
N PRO A 198 23.66 8.89 -49.93
CA PRO A 198 23.15 8.86 -48.54
C PRO A 198 24.13 9.12 -47.35
N THR A 199 23.53 9.38 -46.18
CA THR A 199 23.94 9.13 -44.77
C THR A 199 25.43 8.90 -44.40
N ALA A 200 26.00 9.79 -43.57
CA ALA A 200 27.22 9.53 -42.80
C ALA A 200 27.31 10.42 -41.54
N GLU A 201 26.53 10.11 -40.49
CA GLU A 201 26.64 10.74 -39.15
C GLU A 201 27.24 9.81 -38.08
N ALA A 202 27.86 8.69 -38.48
CA ALA A 202 28.49 7.73 -37.56
C ALA A 202 30.03 7.79 -37.52
N ALA A 203 30.66 8.83 -38.08
CA ALA A 203 32.12 8.95 -38.18
C ALA A 203 32.75 9.95 -37.18
N GLY A 204 31.95 10.76 -36.47
CA GLY A 204 32.45 11.75 -35.51
C GLY A 204 32.83 11.17 -34.15
N GLU A 205 32.04 10.21 -33.64
CA GLU A 205 32.20 9.70 -32.27
C GLU A 205 33.40 8.75 -32.11
N PHE A 206 33.80 8.02 -33.16
CA PHE A 206 34.96 7.12 -33.09
C PHE A 206 36.30 7.86 -33.04
N SER A 207 36.40 9.03 -33.67
CA SER A 207 37.62 9.86 -33.66
C SER A 207 37.89 10.48 -32.28
N GLU A 208 36.83 10.91 -31.57
CA GLU A 208 36.93 11.45 -30.22
C GLU A 208 37.27 10.38 -29.17
N LEU A 209 36.78 9.16 -29.35
CA LEU A 209 37.11 8.02 -28.49
C LEU A 209 38.57 7.54 -28.67
N GLU A 210 39.10 7.55 -29.90
CA GLU A 210 40.52 7.24 -30.16
C GLU A 210 41.47 8.31 -29.59
N ALA A 211 41.09 9.58 -29.67
CA ALA A 211 41.87 10.66 -29.06
C ALA A 211 41.93 10.54 -27.53
N ARG A 212 40.81 10.17 -26.89
CA ARG A 212 40.78 9.89 -25.44
C ARG A 212 41.60 8.65 -25.05
N LEU A 213 41.60 7.60 -25.87
CA LEU A 213 42.36 6.38 -25.58
C LEU A 213 43.88 6.60 -25.66
N ASN A 214 44.33 7.45 -26.59
CA ASN A 214 45.75 7.77 -26.74
C ASN A 214 46.31 8.64 -25.60
N ASN A 215 45.47 9.48 -24.97
CA ASN A 215 45.89 10.26 -23.80
C ASN A 215 46.03 9.41 -22.53
N LEU A 216 45.27 8.32 -22.39
CA LEU A 216 45.38 7.38 -21.25
C LEU A 216 46.56 6.40 -21.36
N ARG A 217 47.21 6.32 -22.53
CA ARG A 217 48.37 5.44 -22.78
C ARG A 217 49.72 6.13 -22.54
N ARG A 218 49.71 7.39 -22.12
CA ARG A 218 50.92 8.22 -22.02
C ARG A 218 51.25 8.72 -20.60
N ASP A 219 50.54 8.24 -19.59
CA ASP A 219 50.91 8.35 -18.17
C ASP A 219 51.33 6.99 -17.60
#